data_AF-A0A259DIG4-F1
#
_entry.id   AF-A0A259DIG4-F1
#
_cell.length_a   1.000
_cell.length_b   1.000
_cell.length_c   1.000
_cell.angle_alpha   90.00
_cell.angle_beta   90.00
_cell.angle_gamma   90.00
#
_symmetry.space_group_name_H-M   'P 1'
#
loop_
_entity.id
_entity.type
_entity.pdbx_description
1 polymer ?
#
loop_
_entity_poly.entity_id
_entity_poly.type
_entity_poly.pdbx_seq_one_letter_code
_entity_poly.pdbx_strand_id
1 'polypeptide(L)'
;MRINIAAFIAGGSLLLLLPAVPEYWYWICIATIFISVSSVYINRLLIQYCYVSSALLTTCYFALGFAWNAHYAQSRLTHVLSIEHEGRDFVLEGRVNALPQSSPGGAKFSF
;
A
#
# COMPACT_ATOMS: atom_id res chain seq x y z
N MET A 1 11.41 19.06 -6.74
CA MET A 1 11.78 17.63 -6.58
C MET A 1 11.61 17.10 -5.15
N ARG A 2 12.13 17.78 -4.11
CA ARG A 2 12.03 17.28 -2.72
C ARG A 2 10.59 17.01 -2.23
N ILE A 3 9.65 17.89 -2.58
CA ILE A 3 8.23 17.78 -2.16
C ILE A 3 7.55 16.54 -2.75
N ASN A 4 7.81 16.21 -4.01
CA ASN A 4 7.21 15.06 -4.68
C ASN A 4 7.71 13.74 -4.07
N ILE A 5 8.99 13.66 -3.69
CA ILE A 5 9.56 12.52 -3.00
C ILE A 5 8.92 12.37 -1.61
N ALA A 6 8.78 13.47 -0.88
CA ALA A 6 8.12 13.46 0.43
C ALA A 6 6.66 13.00 0.32
N ALA A 7 5.92 13.44 -0.70
CA ALA A 7 4.56 13.00 -0.95
C ALA A 7 4.47 11.51 -1.30
N PHE A 8 5.38 10.99 -2.10
CA PHE A 8 5.48 9.56 -2.39
C PHE A 8 5.72 8.74 -1.11
N ILE A 9 6.68 9.15 -0.28
CA ILE A 9 6.96 8.48 1.00
C ILE A 9 5.73 8.55 1.91
N ALA A 10 5.11 9.72 2.06
CA ALA A 10 3.91 9.91 2.88
C ALA A 10 2.74 9.01 2.42
N GLY A 11 2.54 8.87 1.10
CA GLY A 11 1.54 7.98 0.52
C GLY A 11 1.80 6.51 0.87
N GLY A 12 3.06 6.08 0.80
CA GLY A 12 3.45 4.74 1.24
C GLY A 12 3.24 4.50 2.73
N SER A 13 3.60 5.48 3.56
CA SER A 13 3.47 5.41 5.03
C SER A 13 2.02 5.35 5.51
N LEU A 14 1.04 5.80 4.71
CA LEU A 14 -0.38 5.73 5.07
C LEU A 14 -0.81 4.29 5.41
N LEU A 15 -0.24 3.28 4.74
CA LEU A 15 -0.54 1.87 5.01
C LEU A 15 -0.15 1.41 6.42
N LEU A 16 0.80 2.09 7.08
CA LEU A 16 1.15 1.80 8.48
C LEU A 16 0.03 2.17 9.45
N LEU A 17 -0.87 3.07 9.04
CA LEU A 17 -2.02 3.50 9.83
C LEU A 17 -3.28 2.68 9.52
N LEU A 18 -3.26 1.87 8.46
CA LEU A 18 -4.39 1.02 8.08
C LEU A 18 -4.17 -0.40 8.60
N PRO A 19 -5.19 -1.03 9.22
CA PRO A 19 -5.09 -2.41 9.67
C PRO A 19 -5.07 -3.41 8.52
N ALA A 20 -5.63 -3.04 7.35
CA ALA A 20 -5.68 -3.86 6.15
C ALA A 20 -5.65 -2.99 4.89
N VAL A 21 -5.25 -3.56 3.75
CA VAL A 21 -5.30 -2.88 2.45
C VAL A 21 -6.77 -2.74 2.02
N PRO A 22 -7.25 -1.54 1.63
CA PRO A 22 -8.64 -1.36 1.19
C PRO A 22 -8.95 -2.22 -0.05
N GLU A 23 -10.10 -2.88 -0.10
CA GLU A 23 -10.44 -3.80 -1.22
C GLU A 23 -10.37 -3.13 -2.60
N TYR A 24 -10.83 -1.89 -2.71
CA TYR A 24 -10.86 -1.13 -3.96
C TYR A 24 -9.65 -0.21 -4.16
N TRP A 25 -8.54 -0.43 -3.43
CA TRP A 25 -7.35 0.41 -3.46
C TRP A 25 -6.85 0.66 -4.89
N TYR A 26 -6.85 -0.37 -5.73
CA TYR A 26 -6.36 -0.31 -7.12
C TYR A 26 -7.16 0.69 -7.95
N TRP A 27 -8.49 0.62 -7.90
CA TRP A 27 -9.38 1.51 -8.64
C TRP A 27 -9.29 2.95 -8.14
N ILE A 28 -9.20 3.15 -6.82
CA ILE A 28 -9.05 4.48 -6.21
C ILE A 28 -7.73 5.12 -6.66
N CYS A 29 -6.63 4.37 -6.68
CA CYS A 29 -5.34 4.85 -7.17
C CYS A 29 -5.37 5.22 -8.65
N ILE A 30 -5.97 4.39 -9.50
CA ILE A 30 -6.09 4.68 -10.94
C ILE A 30 -6.92 5.95 -11.17
N ALA A 31 -8.08 6.05 -10.53
CA ALA A 31 -8.96 7.19 -10.68
C ALA A 31 -8.27 8.49 -10.22
N THR A 32 -7.60 8.47 -9.06
CA THR A 32 -6.88 9.64 -8.53
C THR A 32 -5.72 10.06 -9.43
N ILE A 33 -4.92 9.11 -9.94
CA ILE A 33 -3.83 9.40 -10.89
C ILE A 33 -4.41 9.99 -12.18
N PHE A 34 -5.44 9.36 -12.75
CA PHE A 34 -6.04 9.83 -14.00
C PHE A 34 -6.64 11.23 -13.89
N ILE A 35 -7.38 11.49 -12.81
CA ILE A 35 -7.95 12.81 -12.50
C ILE A 35 -6.82 13.83 -12.34
N SER A 36 -5.78 13.52 -11.56
CA SER A 36 -4.67 14.45 -11.31
C SER A 36 -3.94 14.84 -12.59
N VAL A 37 -3.64 13.87 -13.47
CA VAL A 37 -2.96 14.12 -14.76
C VAL A 37 -3.86 14.91 -15.70
N SER A 38 -5.15 14.55 -15.79
CA SER A 38 -6.14 15.26 -16.62
C SER A 38 -6.29 16.71 -16.15
N SER A 39 -6.35 16.95 -14.85
CA SER A 39 -6.43 18.29 -14.27
C SER A 39 -5.17 19.12 -14.53
N VAL A 40 -3.97 18.51 -14.51
CA VAL A 40 -2.72 19.20 -14.88
C VAL A 40 -2.74 19.59 -16.36
N TYR A 41 -3.20 18.69 -17.23
CA TYR A 41 -3.31 18.95 -18.66
C TYR A 41 -4.27 20.13 -18.96
N ILE A 42 -5.46 20.10 -18.36
CA ILE A 42 -6.46 21.18 -18.50
C ILE A 42 -5.93 22.49 -17.91
N ASN A 43 -5.29 22.47 -16.74
CA ASN A 43 -4.73 23.66 -16.11
C ASN A 43 -3.66 24.31 -16.99
N ARG A 44 -2.79 23.49 -17.61
CA ARG A 44 -1.75 23.96 -18.53
C ARG A 44 -2.32 24.57 -19.80
N LEU A 45 -3.45 24.05 -20.30
CA LEU A 45 -4.12 24.54 -21.50
C LEU A 45 -4.92 25.83 -21.27
N LEU A 46 -5.64 25.92 -20.15
CA LEU A 46 -6.65 26.98 -19.95
C LEU A 46 -6.22 28.09 -19.00
N ILE A 47 -5.51 27.76 -17.91
CA ILE A 47 -5.43 28.66 -16.75
C ILE A 47 -3.99 29.05 -16.38
N GLN A 48 -2.99 28.25 -16.76
CA GLN A 48 -1.55 28.50 -16.52
C GLN A 48 -1.17 28.79 -15.05
N TYR A 49 -1.90 28.25 -14.08
CA TYR A 49 -1.55 28.41 -12.66
C TYR A 49 -0.50 27.37 -12.21
N CYS A 50 0.74 27.84 -12.05
CA CYS A 50 1.88 27.02 -11.67
C CYS A 50 1.68 26.28 -10.32
N TYR A 51 1.08 26.94 -9.32
CA TYR A 51 0.87 26.37 -7.98
C TYR A 51 -0.11 25.19 -7.97
N VAL A 52 -1.19 25.27 -8.75
CA VAL A 52 -2.20 24.22 -8.85
C VAL A 52 -1.60 22.97 -9.50
N SER A 53 -0.81 23.17 -10.56
CA SER A 53 -0.08 22.07 -11.21
C SER A 53 0.88 21.37 -10.25
N SER A 54 1.58 22.12 -9.39
CA SER A 54 2.46 21.55 -8.36
C SER A 54 1.70 20.72 -7.32
N ALA A 55 0.54 21.19 -6.85
CA ALA A 55 -0.28 20.48 -5.87
C ALA A 55 -0.88 19.19 -6.46
N LEU A 56 -1.34 19.23 -7.72
CA LEU A 56 -1.87 18.06 -8.42
C LEU A 56 -0.79 17.01 -8.66
N LEU A 57 0.42 17.42 -9.06
CA LEU A 57 1.55 16.51 -9.18
C LEU A 57 1.90 15.88 -7.82
N THR A 58 1.92 16.66 -6.74
CA THR A 58 2.15 16.16 -5.38
C THR A 58 1.14 15.07 -5.01
N THR A 59 -0.14 15.28 -5.33
CA THR A 59 -1.22 14.31 -5.13
C THR A 59 -1.03 13.04 -5.96
N CYS A 60 -0.58 13.18 -7.21
CA CYS A 60 -0.25 12.05 -8.07
C CYS A 60 0.90 11.20 -7.49
N TYR A 61 1.97 11.84 -7.03
CA TYR A 61 3.08 11.13 -6.38
C TYR A 61 2.66 10.44 -5.08
N PHE A 62 1.76 11.05 -4.30
CA PHE A 62 1.18 10.43 -3.11
C PHE A 62 0.41 9.15 -3.47
N ALA A 63 -0.48 9.22 -4.48
CA ALA A 63 -1.24 8.06 -4.94
C ALA A 63 -0.34 6.94 -5.47
N LEU A 64 0.74 7.27 -6.19
CA LEU A 64 1.74 6.31 -6.65
C LEU A 64 2.49 5.64 -5.49
N GLY A 65 2.87 6.40 -4.46
CA GLY A 65 3.52 5.88 -3.26
C GLY A 65 2.65 4.88 -2.50
N PHE A 66 1.37 5.21 -2.34
CA PHE A 66 0.38 4.32 -1.76
C PHE A 66 0.19 3.06 -2.63
N ALA A 67 -0.02 3.21 -3.94
CA ALA A 67 -0.24 2.10 -4.87
C ALA A 67 0.92 1.10 -4.88
N TRP A 68 2.16 1.59 -4.88
CA TRP A 68 3.35 0.75 -4.86
C TRP A 68 3.42 -0.11 -3.59
N ASN A 69 3.20 0.52 -2.42
CA ASN A 69 3.26 -0.21 -1.16
C ASN A 69 2.06 -1.15 -0.98
N ALA A 70 0.87 -0.78 -1.45
CA ALA A 70 -0.31 -1.63 -1.42
C ALA A 70 -0.10 -2.88 -2.29
N HIS A 71 0.46 -2.70 -3.49
CA HIS A 71 0.82 -3.81 -4.37
C HIS A 71 1.89 -4.72 -3.76
N TYR A 72 2.92 -4.13 -3.13
CA TYR A 72 3.96 -4.90 -2.44
C TYR A 72 3.39 -5.70 -1.27
N ALA A 73 2.54 -5.10 -0.44
CA ALA A 73 1.85 -5.76 0.66
C ALA A 73 0.99 -6.93 0.15
N GLN A 74 0.18 -6.69 -0.89
CA GLN A 74 -0.65 -7.71 -1.52
C GLN A 74 0.18 -8.88 -2.05
N SER A 75 1.30 -8.59 -2.73
CA SER A 75 2.19 -9.61 -3.30
C SER A 75 2.84 -10.46 -2.20
N ARG A 76 3.17 -9.86 -1.05
CA ARG A 76 3.70 -10.59 0.11
C ARG A 76 2.63 -11.48 0.75
N LEU A 77 1.40 -10.98 0.89
CA LEU A 77 0.26 -11.75 1.40
C LEU A 77 -0.02 -12.97 0.53
N THR A 78 -0.07 -12.81 -0.79
CA THR A 78 -0.32 -13.92 -1.74
C THR A 78 0.73 -15.03 -1.69
N HIS A 79 1.95 -14.74 -1.22
CA HIS A 79 3.03 -15.71 -1.13
C HIS A 79 3.11 -16.44 0.22
N VAL A 80 2.46 -15.96 1.27
CA VAL A 80 2.63 -16.50 2.63
C VAL A 80 1.48 -17.42 3.02
N LEU A 81 0.24 -17.07 2.64
CA LEU A 81 -0.93 -17.92 2.87
C LEU A 81 -2.05 -17.47 1.93
N SER A 82 -2.76 -18.41 1.30
CA SER A 82 -3.93 -18.04 0.50
C SER A 82 -4.96 -17.34 1.39
N ILE A 83 -5.56 -16.24 0.91
CA ILE A 83 -6.61 -15.47 1.61
C ILE A 83 -7.78 -16.37 2.04
N GLU A 84 -8.00 -17.47 1.31
CA GLU A 84 -9.00 -18.48 1.64
C GLU A 84 -8.74 -19.18 2.97
N HIS A 85 -7.52 -19.13 3.51
CA HIS A 85 -7.16 -19.78 4.76
C HIS A 85 -7.11 -18.79 5.93
N GLU A 86 -7.38 -17.49 5.67
CA GLU A 86 -7.44 -16.48 6.72
C GLU A 86 -8.71 -16.66 7.57
N GLY A 87 -8.54 -16.80 8.89
CA GLY A 87 -9.65 -17.01 9.83
C GLY A 87 -10.29 -18.40 9.79
N ARG A 88 -9.73 -19.36 9.03
CA ARG A 88 -10.14 -20.77 9.04
C ARG A 88 -9.10 -21.62 9.74
N ASP A 89 -9.56 -22.68 10.41
CA ASP A 89 -8.66 -23.68 10.96
C ASP A 89 -7.96 -24.43 9.80
N PHE A 90 -6.64 -24.51 9.85
CA PHE A 90 -5.85 -25.31 8.92
C PHE A 90 -4.78 -26.10 9.67
N VAL A 91 -4.46 -27.28 9.16
CA VAL A 91 -3.41 -28.14 9.70
C VAL A 91 -2.13 -27.86 8.93
N LEU A 92 -1.07 -27.43 9.64
CA LEU A 92 0.24 -27.16 9.06
C LEU A 92 1.22 -28.26 9.50
N GLU A 93 1.71 -29.05 8.54
CA GLU A 93 2.71 -30.09 8.78
C GLU A 93 4.10 -29.59 8.36
N GLY A 94 5.11 -29.80 9.21
CA GLY A 94 6.47 -29.34 8.95
C GLY A 94 7.47 -29.83 9.98
N ARG A 95 8.74 -29.44 9.82
CA ARG A 95 9.78 -29.67 10.82
C ARG A 95 10.04 -28.38 11.61
N VAL A 96 10.22 -28.50 12.91
CA VAL A 96 10.58 -27.38 13.78
C VAL A 96 12.07 -27.44 14.05
N ASN A 97 12.78 -26.33 13.83
CA ASN A 97 14.24 -26.26 13.95
C ASN A 97 14.73 -26.08 15.40
N ALA A 98 13.83 -25.77 16.34
CA ALA A 98 14.16 -25.55 17.75
C ALA A 98 12.98 -25.90 18.68
N LEU A 99 13.25 -26.00 19.97
CA LEU A 99 12.20 -26.12 20.98
C LEU A 99 11.29 -24.87 20.99
N PRO A 100 9.97 -25.03 21.20
CA PRO A 100 9.05 -23.90 21.25
C PRO A 100 9.35 -22.97 22.44
N GLN A 101 9.27 -21.66 22.20
CA GLN A 101 9.28 -20.68 23.28
C GLN A 101 7.85 -20.49 23.78
N SER A 102 7.61 -20.91 25.02
CA SER A 102 6.27 -20.90 25.64
C SER A 102 6.00 -19.56 26.33
N SER A 103 4.78 -19.04 26.17
CA SER A 103 4.25 -17.89 26.90
C SER A 103 2.82 -18.20 27.38
N PRO A 104 2.25 -17.45 28.34
CA PRO A 104 0.88 -17.67 28.82
C PRO A 104 -0.19 -17.58 27.73
N GLY A 105 0.07 -16.89 26.62
CA GLY A 105 -0.84 -16.74 25.48
C GLY A 105 -0.61 -17.73 24.33
N GLY A 106 0.34 -18.65 24.46
CA GLY A 106 0.66 -19.63 23.41
C GLY A 106 2.17 -19.88 23.25
N ALA A 107 2.51 -20.78 22.34
CA ALA A 107 3.89 -21.18 22.04
C ALA A 107 4.34 -20.69 20.66
N LYS A 108 5.54 -20.12 20.58
CA LYS A 108 6.16 -19.68 19.32
C LYS A 108 7.15 -20.72 18.84
N PHE A 109 6.98 -21.17 17.60
CA PHE A 109 7.85 -22.14 16.94
C PHE A 109 8.80 -21.44 15.97
N SER A 110 10.06 -21.88 15.92
CA SER A 110 11.00 -21.50 14.87
C SER A 110 10.96 -22.56 13.79
N PHE A 111 10.34 -22.21 12.66
CA PHE A 111 10.30 -23.04 11.45
C PHE A 111 11.55 -22.81 10.59
#